data_AF-A0A1I5DFA9-F1
#
_entry.id   AF-A0A1I5DFA9-F1
#
_cell.length_a   1.000
_cell.length_b   1.000
_cell.length_c   1.000
_cell.angle_alpha   90.00
_cell.angle_beta   90.00
_cell.angle_gamma   90.00
#
_symmetry.space_group_name_H-M   'P 1'
#
loop_
_entity.id
_entity.type
_entity.pdbx_description
1 polymer ?
#
loop_
_entity_poly.entity_id
_entity_poly.type
_entity_poly.pdbx_seq_one_letter_code
_entity_poly.pdbx_strand_id
1 'polypeptide(L)'
;MKANVQYNDFKGTASADISDFLGGAGGDDINGLSKYFDIDKERFTPLGISIYGTENFGISLFCVDKEKSKEDKEHIVKMYCDVEDKKDIIDILFKRLNIVLHDRFDDKYPNLDYDEEVNYSDFHETDEEE
;
A
#
# COMPACT_ATOMS: atom_id res chain seq x y z
N MET A 1 8.29 -1.83 -9.62
CA MET A 1 8.23 -0.45 -10.12
C MET A 1 8.27 0.47 -8.90
N LYS A 2 9.20 1.42 -8.81
CA LYS A 2 9.15 2.43 -7.73
C LYS A 2 7.99 3.40 -8.04
N ALA A 3 7.34 3.96 -7.02
CA ALA A 3 6.29 4.96 -7.22
C ALA A 3 6.81 6.09 -8.14
N ASN A 4 6.09 6.35 -9.24
CA ASN A 4 6.47 7.37 -10.20
C ASN A 4 5.92 8.71 -9.72
N VAL A 5 6.75 9.45 -8.99
CA VAL A 5 6.43 10.77 -8.43
C VAL A 5 6.73 11.85 -9.47
N GLN A 6 5.80 12.78 -9.72
CA GLN A 6 6.03 13.99 -10.49
C GLN A 6 7.00 14.93 -9.76
N TYR A 7 7.57 15.91 -10.47
CA TYR A 7 8.66 16.75 -9.97
C TYR A 7 8.33 17.43 -8.62
N ASN A 8 7.07 17.78 -8.40
CA ASN A 8 6.60 18.46 -7.19
C ASN A 8 5.89 17.53 -6.18
N ASP A 9 5.87 16.23 -6.41
CA ASP A 9 5.18 15.31 -5.51
C ASP A 9 6.03 15.04 -4.26
N PHE A 10 5.39 14.98 -3.10
CA PHE A 10 6.03 14.44 -1.90
C PHE A 10 6.45 12.98 -2.10
N LYS A 11 7.49 12.58 -1.36
CA LYS A 11 8.02 11.22 -1.38
C LYS A 11 8.28 10.76 0.03
N GLY A 12 8.04 9.48 0.31
CA GLY A 12 8.41 8.90 1.58
C GLY A 12 8.15 7.41 1.63
N THR A 13 7.71 6.94 2.78
CA THR A 13 7.51 5.53 3.09
C THR A 13 6.05 5.25 3.39
N ALA A 14 5.67 3.99 3.21
CA ALA A 14 4.40 3.49 3.68
C ALA A 14 4.64 2.16 4.38
N SER A 15 3.91 1.92 5.45
CA SER A 15 3.84 0.65 6.16
C SER A 15 2.37 0.30 6.37
N ALA A 16 2.02 -0.95 6.12
CA ALA A 16 0.65 -1.42 6.26
C ALA A 16 0.62 -2.76 7.00
N ASP A 17 -0.46 -2.96 7.75
CA ASP A 17 -0.82 -4.18 8.46
C ASP A 17 -2.12 -4.68 7.81
N ILE A 18 -2.05 -5.89 7.24
CA ILE A 18 -3.14 -6.50 6.49
C ILE A 18 -4.27 -6.84 7.47
N SER A 19 -5.52 -6.70 7.01
CA SER A 19 -6.68 -7.06 7.83
C SER A 19 -6.59 -8.49 8.35
N ASP A 20 -6.99 -8.70 9.61
CA ASP A 20 -6.98 -10.02 10.27
C ASP A 20 -7.82 -11.06 9.48
N PHE A 21 -8.84 -10.59 8.74
CA PHE A 21 -9.66 -11.43 7.85
C PHE A 21 -8.87 -12.00 6.66
N LEU A 22 -7.84 -11.28 6.22
CA LEU A 22 -6.98 -11.66 5.10
C LEU A 22 -5.68 -12.33 5.56
N GLY A 23 -5.24 -12.06 6.79
CA GLY A 23 -4.02 -12.63 7.38
C GLY A 23 -4.06 -14.16 7.57
N GLY A 24 -2.86 -14.75 7.65
CA GLY A 24 -2.69 -16.15 8.07
C GLY A 24 -2.56 -16.28 9.59
N ALA A 25 -2.39 -17.51 10.10
CA ALA A 25 -2.22 -17.79 11.53
C ALA A 25 -0.91 -17.25 12.18
N GLY A 26 -0.26 -16.25 11.56
CA GLY A 26 1.02 -15.69 11.98
C GLY A 26 1.34 -14.29 11.46
N GLY A 27 0.37 -13.54 10.92
CA GLY A 27 0.54 -12.14 10.48
C GLY A 27 0.22 -11.89 9.00
N ASP A 28 0.80 -10.81 8.46
CA ASP A 28 0.65 -10.35 7.08
C ASP A 28 1.07 -11.42 6.07
N ASP A 29 0.12 -11.82 5.22
CA ASP A 29 0.36 -12.84 4.21
C ASP A 29 -0.19 -12.40 2.84
N ILE A 30 0.71 -12.23 1.87
CA ILE A 30 0.37 -11.92 0.48
C ILE A 30 -0.56 -12.98 -0.14
N ASN A 31 -0.54 -14.21 0.37
CA ASN A 31 -1.46 -15.26 -0.07
C ASN A 31 -2.90 -14.98 0.34
N GLY A 32 -3.12 -14.22 1.42
CA GLY A 32 -4.41 -13.73 1.88
C GLY A 32 -5.05 -12.81 0.85
N LEU A 33 -4.30 -11.78 0.44
CA LEU A 33 -4.68 -10.88 -0.65
C LEU A 33 -4.98 -11.65 -1.94
N SER A 34 -4.16 -12.65 -2.25
CA SER A 34 -4.35 -13.46 -3.46
C SER A 34 -5.60 -14.34 -3.42
N LYS A 35 -6.06 -14.76 -2.23
CA LYS A 35 -7.34 -15.46 -2.06
C LYS A 35 -8.51 -14.50 -2.24
N TYR A 36 -8.40 -13.31 -1.65
CA TYR A 36 -9.45 -12.28 -1.75
C TYR A 36 -9.74 -11.88 -3.20
N PHE A 37 -8.69 -11.70 -4.00
CA PHE A 37 -8.81 -11.37 -5.43
C PHE A 37 -8.96 -12.59 -6.35
N ASP A 38 -9.16 -13.79 -5.80
CA ASP A 38 -9.32 -15.06 -6.55
C ASP A 38 -8.27 -15.29 -7.64
N ILE A 39 -6.99 -15.07 -7.29
CA ILE A 39 -5.88 -15.22 -8.23
C ILE A 39 -5.61 -16.70 -8.51
N ASP A 40 -5.49 -17.05 -9.79
CA ASP A 40 -5.02 -18.38 -10.21
C ASP A 40 -3.57 -18.61 -9.75
N LYS A 41 -3.43 -19.32 -8.63
CA LYS A 41 -2.14 -19.62 -7.99
C LYS A 41 -1.32 -20.69 -8.72
N GLU A 42 -1.93 -21.45 -9.61
CA GLU A 42 -1.20 -22.40 -10.45
C GLU A 42 -0.35 -21.61 -11.44
N ARG A 43 -0.94 -20.58 -12.06
CA ARG A 43 -0.24 -19.71 -13.01
C ARG A 43 0.55 -18.58 -12.36
N PHE A 44 0.02 -17.93 -11.33
CA PHE A 44 0.58 -16.70 -10.79
C PHE A 44 1.13 -16.87 -9.38
N THR A 45 2.36 -16.41 -9.16
CA THR A 45 2.92 -16.26 -7.81
C THR A 45 2.81 -14.79 -7.38
N PRO A 46 2.05 -14.46 -6.33
CA PRO A 46 1.90 -13.09 -5.86
C PRO A 46 3.19 -12.58 -5.18
N LEU A 47 3.52 -11.31 -5.42
CA LEU A 47 4.75 -10.66 -4.93
C LEU A 47 4.46 -9.41 -4.08
N GLY A 48 3.36 -8.72 -4.35
CA GLY A 48 3.07 -7.44 -3.70
C GLY A 48 1.79 -6.80 -4.22
N ILE A 49 1.44 -5.66 -3.64
CA ILE A 49 0.26 -4.88 -3.99
C ILE A 49 0.66 -3.44 -4.34
N SER A 50 -0.03 -2.87 -5.31
CA SER A 50 0.05 -1.48 -5.71
C SER A 50 -1.33 -0.87 -5.53
N ILE A 51 -1.36 0.26 -4.84
CA ILE A 51 -2.57 1.01 -4.57
C ILE A 51 -2.35 2.44 -5.02
N TYR A 52 -3.30 3.02 -5.73
CA TYR A 52 -3.21 4.41 -6.18
C TYR A 52 -4.58 5.07 -6.32
N GLY A 53 -4.62 6.39 -6.12
CA GLY A 53 -5.82 7.22 -6.24
C GLY A 53 -6.55 7.44 -4.92
N THR A 54 -7.29 8.54 -4.82
CA THR A 54 -8.15 8.90 -3.69
C THR A 54 -9.64 8.84 -4.07
N GLU A 55 -9.99 9.25 -5.29
CA GLU A 55 -11.35 9.15 -5.83
C GLU A 55 -11.52 7.99 -6.83
N ASN A 56 -10.53 7.81 -7.72
CA ASN A 56 -10.49 6.72 -8.70
C ASN A 56 -9.51 5.64 -8.26
N PHE A 57 -9.88 4.95 -7.19
CA PHE A 57 -9.04 3.93 -6.57
C PHE A 57 -8.66 2.82 -7.55
N GLY A 58 -7.37 2.49 -7.62
CA GLY A 58 -6.85 1.40 -8.42
C GLY A 58 -6.00 0.49 -7.58
N ILE A 59 -6.35 -0.80 -7.59
CA ILE A 59 -5.58 -1.85 -6.93
C ILE A 59 -4.99 -2.74 -8.00
N SER A 60 -3.74 -3.14 -7.80
CA SER A 60 -3.11 -4.13 -8.65
C SER A 60 -2.21 -5.03 -7.84
N LEU A 61 -2.17 -6.30 -8.17
CA LEU A 61 -1.19 -7.23 -7.65
C LEU A 61 0.01 -7.33 -8.58
N PHE A 62 1.20 -7.37 -7.99
CA PHE A 62 2.40 -7.79 -8.70
C PHE A 62 2.48 -9.31 -8.61
N CYS A 63 2.61 -9.98 -9.75
CA CYS A 63 2.69 -11.43 -9.79
C CYS A 63 3.79 -11.89 -10.75
N VAL A 64 4.45 -13.01 -10.46
CA VAL A 64 5.20 -13.77 -11.46
C VAL A 64 4.21 -14.61 -12.27
N ASP A 65 4.19 -14.45 -13.59
CA ASP A 65 3.47 -15.36 -14.51
C ASP A 65 4.36 -16.56 -14.81
N LYS A 66 4.06 -17.71 -14.21
CA LYS A 66 4.88 -18.92 -14.36
C LYS A 66 4.88 -19.45 -15.79
N GLU A 67 3.81 -19.23 -16.56
CA GLU A 67 3.72 -19.69 -17.95
C GLU A 67 4.63 -18.90 -18.89
N LYS A 68 4.81 -17.60 -18.63
CA LYS A 68 5.64 -16.72 -19.46
C LYS A 68 7.07 -16.57 -18.94
N SER A 69 7.33 -17.06 -17.73
CA SER A 69 8.66 -17.06 -17.14
C SER A 69 9.58 -18.05 -17.84
N LYS A 70 10.87 -17.71 -17.87
CA LYS A 70 11.94 -18.57 -18.39
C LYS A 70 12.86 -18.96 -17.23
N GLU A 71 13.67 -20.00 -17.42
CA GLU A 71 14.60 -20.51 -16.41
C GLU A 71 15.54 -19.42 -15.86
N ASP A 72 15.93 -18.46 -16.70
CA ASP A 72 16.85 -17.36 -16.37
C ASP A 72 16.15 -16.03 -16.05
N LYS A 73 14.83 -15.93 -16.24
CA LYS A 73 14.10 -14.66 -16.12
C LYS A 73 12.62 -14.84 -15.80
N GLU A 74 12.23 -14.35 -14.63
CA GLU A 74 10.84 -14.21 -14.22
C GLU A 74 10.07 -13.19 -15.08
N HIS A 75 8.85 -13.54 -15.48
CA HIS A 75 7.93 -12.62 -16.15
C HIS A 75 6.99 -11.99 -15.11
N ILE A 76 7.35 -10.79 -14.65
CA ILE A 76 6.56 -10.07 -13.63
C ILE A 76 5.49 -9.21 -14.30
N VAL A 77 4.23 -9.42 -13.92
CA VAL A 77 3.07 -8.65 -14.37
C VAL A 77 2.51 -7.78 -13.25
N LYS A 78 1.90 -6.65 -13.62
CA LYS A 78 1.03 -5.85 -12.75
C LYS A 78 -0.40 -6.12 -13.17
N MET A 79 -1.12 -6.95 -12.41
CA MET A 79 -2.49 -7.35 -12.68
C MET A 79 -3.44 -6.37 -11.98
N TYR A 80 -4.24 -5.63 -12.75
CA TYR A 80 -5.28 -4.78 -12.17
C TYR A 80 -6.39 -5.66 -11.60
N CYS A 81 -6.84 -5.34 -10.38
CA CYS A 81 -7.90 -6.06 -9.69
C CYS A 81 -9.16 -5.19 -9.73
N ASP A 82 -10.23 -5.73 -10.32
CA ASP A 82 -11.54 -5.09 -10.27
C ASP A 82 -12.08 -5.17 -8.84
N VAL A 83 -12.52 -4.02 -8.31
CA VAL A 83 -13.11 -3.90 -6.98
C VAL A 83 -14.45 -3.22 -7.13
N GLU A 84 -15.52 -3.90 -6.71
CA GLU A 84 -16.90 -3.42 -6.84
C GLU A 84 -17.17 -2.19 -5.96
N ASP A 85 -16.71 -2.22 -4.70
CA ASP A 85 -16.80 -1.07 -3.79
C ASP A 85 -15.41 -0.55 -3.41
N LYS A 86 -15.00 0.51 -4.10
CA LYS A 86 -13.68 1.13 -3.95
C LYS A 86 -13.54 1.96 -2.67
N LYS A 87 -14.63 2.29 -1.97
CA LYS A 87 -14.55 3.12 -0.76
C LYS A 87 -14.15 2.31 0.46
N ASP A 88 -14.70 1.12 0.62
CA ASP A 88 -14.46 0.27 1.80
C ASP A 88 -13.24 -0.64 1.64
N ILE A 89 -12.68 -0.72 0.43
CA ILE A 89 -11.60 -1.66 0.13
C ILE A 89 -10.34 -1.43 0.96
N ILE A 90 -10.03 -0.19 1.34
CA ILE A 90 -8.86 0.07 2.19
C ILE A 90 -9.04 -0.52 3.58
N ASP A 91 -10.23 -0.39 4.16
CA ASP A 91 -10.56 -0.95 5.47
C ASP A 91 -10.63 -2.49 5.41
N ILE A 92 -11.05 -3.04 4.28
CA ILE A 92 -11.03 -4.50 4.04
C ILE A 92 -9.58 -4.99 3.94
N LEU A 93 -8.71 -4.26 3.24
CA LEU A 93 -7.34 -4.70 2.97
C LEU A 93 -6.43 -4.51 4.17
N PHE A 94 -6.58 -3.42 4.92
CA PHE A 94 -5.66 -3.03 5.97
C PHE A 94 -6.36 -2.74 7.29
N LYS A 95 -5.83 -3.34 8.36
CA LYS A 95 -6.15 -2.95 9.73
C LYS A 95 -5.45 -1.65 10.12
N ARG A 96 -4.25 -1.42 9.58
CA ARG A 96 -3.48 -0.18 9.77
C ARG A 96 -2.77 0.18 8.47
N LEU A 97 -2.85 1.45 8.09
CA LEU A 97 -2.12 2.02 6.97
C LEU A 97 -1.46 3.31 7.45
N ASN A 98 -0.13 3.36 7.45
CA ASN A 98 0.64 4.55 7.79
C ASN A 98 1.42 5.00 6.56
N ILE A 99 1.28 6.28 6.21
CA ILE A 99 1.93 6.91 5.08
C ILE A 99 2.66 8.14 5.61
N VAL A 100 3.98 8.17 5.45
CA VAL A 100 4.84 9.28 5.85
C VAL A 100 5.43 9.90 4.60
N LEU A 101 5.23 11.20 4.41
CA LEU A 101 5.64 11.93 3.23
C LEU A 101 6.48 13.15 3.61
N HIS A 102 7.55 13.38 2.86
CA HIS A 102 8.40 14.55 2.97
C HIS A 102 8.56 15.21 1.60
N ASP A 103 9.11 16.42 1.59
CA ASP A 103 9.55 17.07 0.36
C ASP A 103 10.47 16.14 -0.44
N ARG A 104 10.26 16.07 -1.76
CA ARG A 104 10.95 15.13 -2.65
C ARG A 104 12.47 15.17 -2.53
N PHE A 105 12.99 16.38 -2.32
CA PHE A 105 14.42 16.70 -2.26
C PHE A 105 14.91 16.91 -0.82
N ASP A 106 14.10 16.56 0.17
CA ASP A 106 14.52 16.55 1.57
C ASP A 106 15.25 15.24 1.86
N ASP A 107 16.55 15.33 2.09
CA ASP A 107 17.39 14.18 2.44
C ASP A 107 17.65 14.09 3.96
N LYS A 108 17.21 15.09 4.73
CA LYS A 108 17.52 15.19 6.17
C LYS A 108 16.44 14.51 7.00
N TYR A 109 15.21 15.03 6.95
CA TYR A 109 14.16 14.60 7.89
C TYR A 109 13.60 13.19 7.64
N PRO A 110 13.60 12.61 6.42
CA PRO A 110 13.19 11.21 6.24
C PRO A 110 14.06 10.18 6.97
N ASN A 111 15.24 10.57 7.43
CA ASN A 111 16.22 9.71 8.07
C ASN A 111 16.37 9.96 9.58
N LEU A 112 15.50 10.79 10.16
CA LEU A 112 15.51 11.12 11.59
C LEU A 112 14.27 10.56 12.27
N ASP A 113 14.43 10.12 13.51
CA ASP A 113 13.32 9.79 14.39
C ASP A 113 12.68 11.08 14.92
N TYR A 114 11.37 11.05 15.18
CA TYR A 114 10.66 12.13 15.85
C TYR A 114 10.77 11.95 17.37
N ASP A 115 11.07 13.04 18.08
CA ASP A 115 11.26 13.00 19.54
C ASP A 115 9.94 12.77 20.30
N GLU A 116 8.81 13.23 19.75
CA GLU A 116 7.47 13.08 20.33
C GLU A 116 6.35 13.16 19.27
N GLU A 117 5.19 12.60 19.59
CA GLU A 117 3.93 12.80 18.88
C GLU A 117 3.02 13.65 19.77
N VAL A 118 2.55 14.77 19.24
CA VAL A 118 1.79 15.78 20.00
C VAL A 118 0.50 16.13 19.28
N ASN A 119 -0.53 16.56 20.02
CA ASN A 119 -1.79 16.94 19.38
C ASN A 119 -1.69 18.36 18.83
N TYR A 120 -2.32 18.59 17.68
CA TYR A 120 -2.41 19.93 17.09
C TYR A 120 -3.01 20.96 18.08
N SER A 121 -4.06 20.57 18.82
CA SER A 121 -4.75 21.41 19.79
C SER A 121 -3.89 21.85 20.97
N ASP A 122 -2.79 21.15 21.27
CA ASP A 122 -1.93 21.51 22.40
C ASP A 122 -1.20 22.85 22.17
N PHE A 123 -1.13 23.31 20.91
CA PHE A 123 -0.41 24.53 20.50
C PHE A 123 -1.26 25.53 19.72
N HIS A 124 -2.52 25.22 19.44
CA HIS A 124 -3.40 26.05 18.62
C HIS A 124 -4.73 26.28 19.34
N GLU A 125 -5.13 27.55 19.44
CA GLU A 125 -6.48 27.90 19.87
C GLU A 125 -7.47 27.35 18.84
N THR A 126 -8.27 26.36 19.24
CA THR A 126 -9.42 25.92 18.46
C THR A 126 -10.59 26.78 18.89
N ASP A 127 -11.15 27.58 17.99
CA ASP A 127 -12.43 28.23 18.21
C ASP A 127 -13.46 27.12 18.46
N GLU A 128 -13.86 26.91 19.72
CA GLU A 128 -15.01 26.08 20.04
C GLU A 128 -16.24 26.82 19.48
N GLU A 129 -16.79 26.36 18.35
CA GLU A 129 -18.09 26.81 17.89
C GLU A 129 -19.13 26.44 18.98
N GLU A 130 -19.65 27.47 19.68
CA GLU A 130 -20.77 27.38 20.64
C GLU A 130 -22.06 26.80 20.03
#